data_AF-A0A6C0IGJ0-F1
#
_entry.id   AF-A0A6C0IGJ0-F1
#
_cell.length_a   1.000
_cell.length_b   1.000
_cell.length_c   1.000
_cell.angle_alpha   90.00
_cell.angle_beta   90.00
_cell.angle_gamma   90.00
#
_symmetry.space_group_name_H-M   'P 1'
#
loop_
_entity.id
_entity.type
_entity.pdbx_description
1 polymer ?
#
loop_
_entity_poly.entity_id
_entity_poly.type
_entity_poly.pdbx_seq_one_letter_code
_entity_poly.pdbx_strand_id
1 'polypeptide(L)'
;MTMNQIIGGTNSENEEVIKLYVKKIFTTNTRHYFINVNAPLKDIMEHILNNAENHFQIDRNEPKELVASGQSIPGVKSEDAPAIELENSGETFKQRFGNRYNLTAFYIRSAGNRIIG
;
A
#
# COMPACT_ATOMS: atom_id res chain seq x y z
N MET A 1 -2.11 -17.16 -18.51
CA MET A 1 -0.84 -16.50 -18.17
C MET A 1 -1.15 -15.07 -17.79
N THR A 2 -1.09 -14.72 -16.52
CA THR A 2 -1.36 -13.35 -16.06
C THR A 2 -0.06 -12.56 -16.17
N MET A 3 -0.02 -11.56 -17.06
CA MET A 3 1.07 -10.59 -17.10
C MET A 3 1.10 -9.84 -15.76
N ASN A 4 2.23 -9.90 -15.05
CA ASN A 4 2.46 -9.03 -13.89
C ASN A 4 2.70 -7.61 -14.42
N GLN A 5 1.67 -6.75 -14.36
CA GLN A 5 1.82 -5.34 -14.70
C GLN A 5 2.67 -4.64 -13.63
N ILE A 6 3.72 -3.96 -14.08
CA ILE A 6 4.49 -3.04 -13.23
C ILE A 6 3.65 -1.78 -13.05
N ILE A 7 3.43 -1.37 -11.80
CA ILE A 7 2.67 -0.16 -11.48
C ILE A 7 3.60 1.05 -11.54
N GLY A 8 3.25 2.03 -12.37
CA GLY A 8 3.90 3.36 -12.39
C GLY A 8 5.16 3.46 -13.27
N GLY A 9 5.31 2.62 -14.30
CA GLY A 9 6.43 2.70 -15.24
C GLY A 9 6.07 3.37 -16.58
N THR A 10 6.82 4.40 -16.96
CA THR A 10 7.00 4.82 -18.36
C THR A 10 8.42 4.45 -18.77
N ASN A 11 8.57 3.74 -19.89
CA ASN A 11 9.85 3.21 -20.43
C ASN A 11 11.04 4.15 -20.17
N SER A 12 11.86 3.88 -19.15
CA SER A 12 13.12 4.57 -18.89
C SER A 12 14.09 3.64 -18.16
N GLU A 13 15.36 3.66 -18.54
CA GLU A 13 16.39 2.67 -18.23
C GLU A 13 16.85 2.59 -16.75
N ASN A 14 16.09 3.14 -15.79
CA ASN A 14 16.40 3.14 -14.35
C ASN A 14 15.18 2.79 -13.48
N GLU A 15 14.34 1.86 -13.92
CA GLU A 15 13.22 1.38 -13.10
C GLU A 15 13.74 0.44 -12.01
N GLU A 16 13.98 0.99 -10.82
CA GLU A 16 14.13 0.19 -9.61
C GLU A 16 12.74 -0.35 -9.22
N VAL A 17 12.53 -1.64 -9.50
CA VAL A 17 11.28 -2.34 -9.21
C VAL A 17 11.44 -3.23 -7.99
N ILE A 18 10.52 -3.12 -7.03
CA ILE A 18 10.48 -3.99 -5.85
C ILE A 18 9.19 -4.80 -5.78
N LYS A 19 9.23 -5.89 -5.02
CA LYS A 19 8.05 -6.67 -4.64
C LYS A 19 7.48 -6.12 -3.34
N LEU A 20 6.38 -5.38 -3.43
CA LEU A 20 5.68 -4.84 -2.27
C LEU A 20 4.63 -5.83 -1.74
N TYR A 21 4.69 -6.16 -0.46
CA TYR A 21 3.74 -7.06 0.19
C TYR A 21 2.58 -6.30 0.83
N VAL A 22 1.35 -6.78 0.62
CA VAL A 22 0.12 -6.21 1.18
C VAL A 22 -0.74 -7.34 1.75
N LYS A 23 -1.16 -7.22 3.00
CA LYS A 23 -1.94 -8.24 3.72
C LYS A 23 -3.28 -7.68 4.17
N LYS A 24 -4.36 -8.43 4.00
CA LYS A 24 -5.65 -8.08 4.62
C LYS A 24 -5.59 -8.32 6.13
N ILE A 25 -5.96 -7.32 6.91
CA ILE A 25 -5.98 -7.37 8.38
C ILE A 25 -6.77 -8.60 8.90
N PHE A 26 -6.33 -9.19 10.03
CA PHE A 26 -6.95 -10.37 10.67
C PHE A 26 -7.09 -11.62 9.80
N THR A 27 -6.44 -11.68 8.64
CA THR A 27 -6.46 -12.86 7.76
C THR A 27 -5.04 -13.32 7.44
N THR A 28 -4.91 -14.45 6.75
CA THR A 28 -3.66 -14.86 6.11
C THR A 28 -3.58 -14.40 4.65
N ASN A 29 -4.61 -13.71 4.14
CA ASN A 29 -4.68 -13.29 2.74
C ASN A 29 -3.64 -12.18 2.46
N THR A 30 -2.58 -12.58 1.75
CA THR A 30 -1.46 -11.71 1.40
C THR A 30 -1.28 -11.71 -0.11
N ARG A 31 -1.08 -10.53 -0.68
CA ARG A 31 -0.76 -10.31 -2.08
C ARG A 31 0.55 -9.54 -2.18
N HIS A 32 1.11 -9.55 -3.38
CA HIS A 32 2.26 -8.73 -3.69
C HIS A 32 2.05 -7.99 -5.01
N TYR A 33 2.67 -6.82 -5.12
CA TYR A 33 2.63 -5.96 -6.28
C TYR A 33 4.07 -5.64 -6.69
N PHE A 34 4.35 -5.63 -7.98
CA PHE A 34 5.62 -5.13 -8.50
C PHE A 34 5.47 -3.63 -8.74
N ILE A 35 6.21 -2.83 -7.98
CA ILE A 35 6.10 -1.37 -8.02
C ILE A 35 7.42 -0.75 -8.43
N ASN A 36 7.37 0.30 -9.24
CA ASN A 36 8.51 1.18 -9.46
C ASN A 36 8.64 2.10 -8.24
N VAL A 37 9.77 2.07 -7.53
CA VAL A 37 9.95 2.86 -6.30
C VAL A 37 10.02 4.37 -6.58
N ASN A 38 10.25 4.76 -7.83
CA ASN A 38 10.24 6.15 -8.28
C ASN A 38 8.84 6.60 -8.74
N ALA A 39 7.85 5.72 -8.76
CA ALA A 39 6.47 6.10 -9.06
C ALA A 39 5.86 6.88 -7.89
N PRO A 40 4.91 7.79 -8.17
CA PRO A 40 4.14 8.47 -7.14
C PRO A 40 3.50 7.47 -6.18
N LEU A 41 3.66 7.71 -4.87
CA LEU A 41 3.07 6.86 -3.83
C LEU A 41 1.56 6.76 -4.01
N LYS A 42 0.92 7.89 -4.35
CA LYS A 42 -0.51 7.96 -4.63
C LYS A 42 -0.95 6.94 -5.68
N ASP A 43 -0.29 6.89 -6.83
CA ASP A 43 -0.64 5.99 -7.92
C ASP A 43 -0.53 4.52 -7.51
N ILE A 44 0.52 4.18 -6.73
CA ILE A 44 0.71 2.83 -6.20
C ILE A 44 -0.44 2.47 -5.24
N MET A 45 -0.76 3.36 -4.30
CA MET A 45 -1.79 3.12 -3.29
C MET A 45 -3.18 3.03 -3.93
N GLU A 46 -3.53 3.94 -4.85
CA GLU A 46 -4.79 3.91 -5.59
C GLU A 46 -4.93 2.62 -6.40
N HIS A 47 -3.87 2.17 -7.07
CA HIS A 47 -3.88 0.90 -7.77
C HIS A 47 -4.21 -0.28 -6.84
N ILE A 48 -3.59 -0.33 -5.65
CA ILE A 48 -3.85 -1.40 -4.67
C ILE A 48 -5.31 -1.33 -4.19
N LEU A 49 -5.80 -0.14 -3.84
CA LEU A 49 -7.17 0.07 -3.33
C LEU A 49 -8.24 -0.26 -4.40
N ASN A 50 -8.02 0.12 -5.65
CA ASN A 50 -8.93 -0.18 -6.76
C ASN A 50 -9.05 -1.68 -7.03
N ASN A 51 -8.01 -2.46 -6.75
CA ASN A 51 -8.02 -3.91 -6.88
C ASN A 51 -8.42 -4.65 -5.59
N ALA A 52 -8.76 -3.94 -4.51
CA ALA A 52 -8.97 -4.55 -3.21
C ALA A 52 -10.10 -5.58 -3.17
N GLU A 53 -11.16 -5.36 -3.95
CA GLU A 53 -12.28 -6.28 -4.09
C GLU A 53 -11.82 -7.63 -4.66
N ASN A 54 -11.14 -7.61 -5.80
CA ASN A 54 -10.67 -8.81 -6.48
C ASN A 54 -9.56 -9.52 -5.69
N HIS A 55 -8.68 -8.76 -5.05
CA HIS A 55 -7.45 -9.29 -4.44
C HIS A 55 -7.65 -9.74 -2.99
N PHE A 56 -8.52 -9.05 -2.25
CA PHE A 56 -8.71 -9.22 -0.80
C PHE A 56 -10.16 -9.49 -0.39
N GLN A 57 -11.11 -9.55 -1.33
CA GLN A 57 -12.53 -9.73 -1.01
C GLN A 57 -13.01 -8.67 0.00
N ILE A 58 -12.66 -7.41 -0.26
CA ILE A 58 -13.17 -6.24 0.47
C ILE A 58 -14.21 -5.60 -0.44
N ASP A 59 -15.43 -5.38 0.04
CA ASP A 59 -16.51 -4.83 -0.78
C ASP A 59 -16.06 -3.52 -1.44
N ARG A 60 -16.42 -3.31 -2.71
CA ARG A 60 -16.05 -2.10 -3.44
C ARG A 60 -16.59 -0.83 -2.76
N ASN A 61 -17.76 -0.94 -2.15
CA ASN A 61 -18.49 0.13 -1.49
C ASN A 61 -18.04 0.34 -0.04
N GLU A 62 -17.26 -0.58 0.53
CA GLU A 62 -16.64 -0.36 1.83
C GLU A 62 -15.50 0.67 1.71
N PRO A 63 -15.48 1.70 2.57
CA PRO A 63 -14.31 2.53 2.76
C PRO A 63 -13.11 1.64 3.09
N LYS A 64 -11.95 1.90 2.47
CA LYS A 64 -10.77 1.05 2.58
C LYS A 64 -9.52 1.90 2.58
N GLU A 65 -8.53 1.44 3.34
CA GLU A 65 -7.30 2.19 3.56
C GLU A 65 -6.09 1.27 3.72
N LEU A 66 -4.92 1.84 3.46
CA LEU A 66 -3.62 1.16 3.55
C LEU A 66 -2.83 1.72 4.72
N VAL A 67 -2.25 0.81 5.50
CA VAL A 67 -1.44 1.11 6.68
C VAL A 67 -0.05 0.52 6.46
N ALA A 68 1.01 1.30 6.67
CA ALA A 68 2.38 0.79 6.59
C ALA A 68 2.67 -0.16 7.77
N SER A 69 3.03 -1.41 7.47
CA SER A 69 3.53 -2.35 8.47
C SER A 69 4.89 -1.90 9.00
N GLY A 70 5.15 -2.16 10.27
CA GLY A 70 6.40 -1.75 10.93
C GLY A 70 6.37 -0.33 11.53
N GLN A 71 5.25 0.40 11.41
CA GLN A 71 4.99 1.50 12.33
C GLN A 71 4.74 0.92 13.73
N SER A 72 5.78 0.97 14.56
CA SER A 72 5.65 0.73 15.99
C SER A 72 5.40 2.07 16.65
N ILE A 73 4.13 2.36 16.92
CA ILE A 73 3.74 3.47 17.78
C ILE A 73 3.55 2.86 19.17
N PRO A 74 4.28 3.30 20.21
CA PRO A 74 4.13 2.76 21.56
C PRO A 74 2.67 2.78 22.01
N GLY A 75 2.13 1.61 22.36
CA GLY A 75 0.75 1.46 22.82
C GLY A 75 -0.31 1.29 21.73
N VAL A 76 0.06 1.32 20.45
CA VAL A 76 -0.85 1.15 19.32
C VAL A 76 -0.50 -0.16 18.60
N LYS A 77 -1.49 -1.03 18.38
CA LYS A 77 -1.27 -2.24 17.57
C LYS A 77 -0.91 -1.80 16.15
N SER A 78 -0.07 -2.53 15.43
CA SER A 78 0.26 -2.20 14.03
C SER A 78 -0.99 -2.13 13.13
N GLU A 79 -2.05 -2.79 13.57
CA GLU A 79 -3.39 -2.81 13.01
C GLU A 79 -4.17 -1.51 13.21
N ASP A 80 -3.81 -0.70 14.21
CA ASP A 80 -4.43 0.57 14.61
C ASP A 80 -3.59 1.79 14.19
N ALA A 81 -2.45 1.56 13.53
CA ALA A 81 -1.59 2.61 13.02
C ALA A 81 -2.34 3.50 11.99
N PRO A 82 -1.95 4.77 11.85
CA PRO A 82 -2.59 5.67 10.90
C PRO A 82 -2.44 5.17 9.46
N ALA A 83 -3.51 5.33 8.69
CA ALA A 83 -3.47 5.10 7.26
C ALA A 83 -2.49 6.06 6.56
N ILE A 84 -1.97 5.63 5.41
CA ILE A 84 -1.18 6.50 4.55
C ILE A 84 -2.09 7.56 3.94
N GLU A 85 -1.75 8.81 4.18
CA GLU A 85 -2.38 9.96 3.54
C GLU A 85 -1.90 10.08 2.09
N LEU A 86 -2.84 10.23 1.15
CA LEU A 86 -2.57 10.32 -0.29
C LEU A 86 -2.54 11.78 -0.79
N GLU A 87 -2.43 12.75 0.12
CA GLU A 87 -2.58 14.17 -0.19
C GLU A 87 -1.42 14.73 -1.03
N ASN A 88 -0.22 14.16 -0.90
CA ASN A 88 0.94 14.59 -1.67
C ASN A 88 1.12 13.73 -2.93
N SER A 89 0.59 14.19 -4.07
CA SER A 89 0.65 13.48 -5.35
C SER A 89 2.04 13.40 -5.98
N GLY A 90 3.02 14.18 -5.50
CA GLY A 90 4.38 14.19 -6.04
C GLY A 90 5.39 13.34 -5.28
N GLU A 91 5.07 12.92 -4.05
CA GLU A 91 5.97 12.11 -3.22
C GLU A 91 6.06 10.69 -3.79
N THR A 92 7.28 10.23 -4.11
CA THR A 92 7.51 8.86 -4.59
C THR A 92 7.59 7.87 -3.43
N PHE A 93 7.40 6.58 -3.72
CA PHE A 93 7.55 5.53 -2.72
C PHE A 93 8.92 5.57 -2.03
N LYS A 94 10.00 5.73 -2.81
CA LYS A 94 11.37 5.82 -2.31
C LYS A 94 11.59 7.05 -1.44
N GLN A 95 10.99 8.20 -1.80
CA GLN A 95 11.07 9.42 -1.00
C GLN A 95 10.38 9.24 0.36
N ARG A 96 9.19 8.63 0.39
CA ARG A 96 8.43 8.42 1.63
C ARG A 96 9.14 7.52 2.63
N PHE A 97 9.70 6.41 2.16
CA PHE A 97 10.25 5.37 3.05
C PHE A 97 11.78 5.39 3.17
N GLY A 98 12.46 6.27 2.43
CA GLY A 98 13.92 6.43 2.45
C GLY A 98 14.63 5.09 2.31
N ASN A 99 15.75 4.88 3.01
CA ASN A 99 16.53 3.63 2.91
C ASN A 99 15.80 2.35 3.38
N ARG A 100 14.56 2.45 3.86
CA ARG A 100 13.76 1.31 4.35
C ARG A 100 12.64 0.92 3.39
N TYR A 101 12.56 1.50 2.19
CA TYR A 101 11.49 1.18 1.22
C TYR A 101 11.43 -0.33 0.91
N ASN A 102 12.58 -1.03 0.89
CA ASN A 102 12.66 -2.47 0.63
C ASN A 102 12.23 -3.36 1.81
N LEU A 103 12.10 -2.78 3.01
CA LEU A 103 11.60 -3.45 4.22
C LEU A 103 10.15 -3.06 4.53
N THR A 104 9.52 -2.28 3.65
CA THR A 104 8.16 -1.80 3.85
C THR A 104 7.17 -2.83 3.31
N ALA A 105 6.17 -3.17 4.12
CA ALA A 105 4.98 -3.90 3.71
C ALA A 105 3.73 -3.18 4.22
N PHE A 106 2.55 -3.59 3.79
CA PHE A 106 1.29 -2.92 4.13
C PHE A 106 0.23 -3.87 4.66
N TYR A 107 -0.68 -3.30 5.46
CA TYR A 107 -1.98 -3.87 5.72
C TYR A 107 -3.05 -3.11 4.94
N ILE A 108 -4.06 -3.83 4.46
CA ILE A 108 -5.31 -3.26 3.96
C ILE A 108 -6.45 -3.63 4.92
N ARG A 109 -7.27 -2.63 5.26
CA ARG A 109 -8.45 -2.79 6.13
C ARG A 109 -9.61 -1.97 5.60
N SER A 110 -10.83 -2.35 5.97
CA SER A 110 -11.98 -1.45 5.82
C SER A 110 -11.76 -0.27 6.76
N ALA A 111 -11.91 0.96 6.27
CA ALA A 111 -11.87 2.17 7.08
C ALA A 111 -13.17 2.23 7.90
N GLY A 112 -13.26 1.36 8.91
CA GLY A 112 -14.32 1.42 9.91
C GLY A 112 -14.27 2.79 10.58
N ASN A 113 -15.45 3.39 10.79
CA ASN A 113 -15.64 4.71 11.43
C ASN A 113 -14.45 5.05 12.33
N ARG A 114 -13.59 5.97 11.89
CA ARG A 114 -12.70 6.71 12.79
C ARG A 114 -13.62 7.15 13.93
N ILE A 115 -13.51 6.53 15.10
CA ILE A 115 -14.05 7.13 16.31
C ILE A 115 -13.16 8.35 16.47
N ILE A 116 -13.63 9.48 15.94
CA ILE A 116 -13.10 10.79 16.25
C ILE A 116 -13.40 10.93 17.74
N GLY A 117 -12.40 10.63 18.56
CA GLY A 117 -12.42 10.94 19.99
C GLY A 117 -12.38 12.44 20.19
#